data_AF-A0A1V5K8V4-F1
#
_entry.id   AF-A0A1V5K8V4-F1
#
_cell.length_a   1.000
_cell.length_b   1.000
_cell.length_c   1.000
_cell.angle_alpha   90.00
_cell.angle_beta   90.00
_cell.angle_gamma   90.00
#
_symmetry.space_group_name_H-M   'P 1'
#
loop_
_entity.id
_entity.type
_entity.pdbx_description
1 polymer ?
#
loop_
_entity_poly.entity_id
_entity_poly.type
_entity_poly.pdbx_seq_one_letter_code
_entity_poly.pdbx_strand_id
1 'polypeptide(L)'
;MSWQDFQRIEPFIDVWCPNMRLVSGLLAADPRIERIIKSGKPVWSYECVSQTKSLSPLRYNRANAWRAKFFGLDGIGFWTHSTQPFNPWFTPMNLNDEYALVYPGEAPVPSVRWEAVRDGVEDMAALALLQQQIERGRNTSSQRDLIKRAQEVVRIALVDVMELSDAAFIESRDYLQQGDRMIWHSPADVELYQRHRQAIAELSRQLDH
;
A
#
# COMPACT_ATOMS: atom_id res chain seq x y z
N MET A 1 22.71 -7.52 -10.07
CA MET A 1 23.43 -6.26 -9.79
C MET A 1 24.46 -6.55 -8.72
N SER A 2 25.73 -6.20 -8.95
CA SER A 2 26.77 -6.34 -7.93
C SER A 2 26.69 -5.20 -6.91
N TRP A 3 27.40 -5.33 -5.79
CA TRP A 3 27.49 -4.25 -4.78
C TRP A 3 28.14 -2.98 -5.32
N GLN A 4 29.11 -3.14 -6.22
CA GLN A 4 29.77 -2.01 -6.87
C GLN A 4 28.81 -1.27 -7.79
N ASP A 5 27.93 -1.99 -8.49
CA ASP A 5 26.91 -1.37 -9.35
C ASP A 5 25.92 -0.55 -8.51
N PHE A 6 25.50 -1.07 -7.34
CA PHE A 6 24.61 -0.33 -6.43
C PHE A 6 25.24 1.00 -5.99
N GLN A 7 26.50 0.97 -5.53
CA GLN A 7 27.23 2.18 -5.12
C GLN A 7 27.40 3.18 -6.25
N ARG A 8 27.58 2.69 -7.49
CA ARG A 8 27.73 3.55 -8.67
C ARG A 8 26.43 4.24 -9.05
N ILE A 9 25.29 3.57 -8.92
CA ILE A 9 23.99 4.15 -9.28
C ILE A 9 23.42 5.01 -8.16
N GLU A 10 23.72 4.71 -6.90
CA GLU A 10 23.13 5.35 -5.72
C GLU A 10 23.13 6.89 -5.79
N PRO A 11 24.22 7.59 -6.18
CA PRO A 11 24.20 9.05 -6.34
C PRO A 11 23.21 9.59 -7.38
N PHE A 12 22.86 8.79 -8.39
CA PHE A 12 21.99 9.16 -9.51
C PHE A 12 20.51 8.75 -9.30
N ILE A 13 20.19 8.07 -8.19
CA ILE A 13 18.82 7.70 -7.87
C ILE A 13 18.17 8.80 -7.03
N ASP A 14 17.06 9.37 -7.47
CA ASP A 14 16.27 10.30 -6.64
C ASP A 14 15.23 9.56 -5.79
N VAL A 15 14.63 8.50 -6.35
CA VAL A 15 13.62 7.67 -5.69
C VAL A 15 13.93 6.21 -5.95
N TRP A 16 14.01 5.42 -4.88
CA TRP A 16 14.09 3.97 -5.01
C TRP A 16 12.69 3.40 -5.19
N CYS A 17 12.51 2.47 -6.14
CA CYS A 17 11.22 1.84 -6.40
C CYS A 17 11.30 0.30 -6.42
N PRO A 18 11.73 -0.35 -5.32
CA PRO A 18 11.76 -1.81 -5.26
C PRO A 18 10.36 -2.43 -5.31
N ASN A 19 10.29 -3.69 -5.72
CA ASN A 19 9.08 -4.48 -5.50
C ASN A 19 8.89 -4.82 -4.01
N MET A 20 7.65 -4.87 -3.53
CA MET A 20 7.25 -5.14 -2.14
C MET A 20 7.79 -6.48 -1.63
N ARG A 21 8.10 -7.43 -2.50
CA ARG A 21 8.82 -8.65 -2.11
C ARG A 21 10.21 -8.35 -1.57
N LEU A 22 10.95 -7.45 -2.21
CA LEU A 22 12.24 -7.01 -1.70
C LEU A 22 12.04 -6.19 -0.41
N VAL A 23 10.99 -5.36 -0.35
CA VAL A 23 10.63 -4.58 0.85
C VAL A 23 10.36 -5.50 2.04
N SER A 24 9.60 -6.58 1.85
CA SER A 24 9.26 -7.56 2.89
C SER A 24 10.49 -8.28 3.44
N GLY A 25 11.64 -8.23 2.73
CA GLY A 25 12.94 -8.64 3.25
C GLY A 25 13.36 -7.88 4.52
N LEU A 26 12.77 -6.72 4.84
CA LEU A 26 12.98 -6.00 6.10
C LEU A 26 12.60 -6.85 7.32
N LEU A 27 11.61 -7.73 7.20
CA LEU A 27 11.20 -8.65 8.27
C LEU A 27 12.28 -9.70 8.57
N ALA A 28 13.19 -9.95 7.62
CA ALA A 28 14.27 -10.92 7.71
C ALA A 28 15.66 -10.25 7.74
N ALA A 29 15.73 -8.94 7.99
CA ALA A 29 16.97 -8.16 7.97
C ALA A 29 17.79 -8.32 6.67
N ASP A 30 17.11 -8.37 5.52
CA ASP A 30 17.78 -8.49 4.23
C ASP A 30 18.64 -7.23 3.95
N PRO A 31 19.98 -7.38 3.82
CA PRO A 31 20.88 -6.24 3.72
C PRO A 31 20.66 -5.39 2.47
N ARG A 32 20.01 -5.94 1.43
CA ARG A 32 19.73 -5.22 0.18
C ARG A 32 18.70 -4.10 0.39
N ILE A 33 17.57 -4.43 1.03
CA ILE A 33 16.54 -3.44 1.32
C ILE A 33 16.93 -2.54 2.48
N GLU A 34 17.60 -3.06 3.51
CA GLU A 34 18.08 -2.20 4.60
C GLU A 34 18.97 -1.07 4.09
N ARG A 35 19.83 -1.36 3.11
CA ARG A 35 20.67 -0.33 2.50
C ARG A 35 19.86 0.71 1.73
N ILE A 36 18.85 0.29 0.98
CA ILE A 36 17.95 1.20 0.26
C ILE A 36 17.27 2.14 1.26
N ILE A 37 16.72 1.61 2.36
CA ILE A 37 16.09 2.41 3.42
C ILE A 37 17.12 3.35 4.09
N LYS A 38 18.32 2.85 4.40
CA LYS A 38 19.41 3.62 5.02
C LYS A 38 20.02 4.67 4.09
N SER A 39 19.72 4.67 2.79
CA SER A 39 20.20 5.71 1.87
C SER A 39 19.62 7.10 2.18
N GLY A 40 18.53 7.17 2.96
CA GLY A 40 17.87 8.42 3.34
C GLY A 40 17.10 9.08 2.18
N LYS A 41 17.01 8.41 1.03
CA LYS A 41 16.26 8.86 -0.15
C LYS A 41 14.83 8.34 -0.08
N PRO A 42 13.87 9.01 -0.74
CA PRO A 42 12.51 8.49 -0.86
C PRO A 42 12.48 7.07 -1.42
N VAL A 43 11.67 6.21 -0.81
CA VAL A 43 11.48 4.83 -1.24
C VAL A 43 10.01 4.56 -1.48
N TRP A 44 9.66 4.19 -2.70
CA TRP A 44 8.31 3.78 -3.09
C TRP A 44 8.29 2.28 -3.36
N SER A 45 7.14 1.63 -3.23
CA SER A 45 6.99 0.25 -3.69
C SER A 45 6.37 0.19 -5.08
N TYR A 46 6.85 -0.70 -5.94
CA TYR A 46 6.22 -1.01 -7.23
C TYR A 46 5.68 -2.45 -7.26
N GLU A 47 4.38 -2.59 -7.53
CA GLU A 47 3.74 -3.91 -7.65
C GLU A 47 3.24 -4.23 -9.06
N CYS A 48 3.47 -5.49 -9.45
CA CYS A 48 2.99 -6.09 -10.69
C CYS A 48 2.70 -7.56 -10.48
N VAL A 49 1.79 -7.83 -9.56
CA VAL A 49 1.36 -9.18 -9.24
C VAL A 49 0.55 -9.79 -10.40
N SER A 50 0.78 -11.05 -10.75
CA SER A 50 -0.03 -11.76 -11.75
C SER A 50 -1.47 -11.98 -11.29
N GLN A 51 -2.38 -12.15 -12.24
CA GLN A 51 -3.82 -12.33 -12.02
C GLN A 51 -4.43 -11.20 -11.19
N THR A 52 -4.04 -9.96 -11.46
CA THR A 52 -4.46 -8.80 -10.66
C THR A 52 -5.98 -8.58 -10.64
N LYS A 53 -6.74 -9.13 -11.59
CA LYS A 53 -8.21 -9.06 -11.59
C LYS A 53 -8.86 -10.12 -10.69
N SER A 54 -8.13 -11.17 -10.33
CA SER A 54 -8.56 -12.15 -9.33
C SER A 54 -8.25 -11.72 -7.89
N LEU A 55 -7.53 -10.62 -7.71
CA LEU A 55 -7.23 -10.07 -6.40
C LEU A 55 -8.29 -9.07 -5.96
N SER A 56 -8.59 -9.13 -4.66
CA SER A 56 -9.44 -8.18 -3.97
C SER A 56 -8.88 -6.76 -4.08
N PRO A 57 -9.68 -5.79 -4.56
CA PRO A 57 -9.31 -4.38 -4.52
C PRO A 57 -8.94 -3.90 -3.11
N LEU A 58 -9.57 -4.45 -2.07
CA LEU A 58 -9.29 -4.06 -0.68
C LEU A 58 -8.01 -4.68 -0.13
N ARG A 59 -7.72 -5.95 -0.45
CA ARG A 59 -6.53 -6.64 0.06
C ARG A 59 -5.27 -6.36 -0.75
N TYR A 60 -5.41 -5.95 -2.01
CA TYR A 60 -4.29 -5.64 -2.89
C TYR A 60 -4.17 -4.13 -3.12
N ASN A 61 -5.15 -3.50 -3.76
CA ASN A 61 -5.03 -2.11 -4.20
C ASN A 61 -5.06 -1.09 -3.05
N ARG A 62 -6.08 -1.15 -2.17
CA ARG A 62 -6.18 -0.27 -0.99
C ARG A 62 -5.08 -0.53 0.01
N ALA A 63 -4.85 -1.81 0.33
CA ALA A 63 -3.85 -2.22 1.30
C ALA A 63 -2.40 -1.86 0.88
N ASN A 64 -2.11 -1.66 -0.40
CA ASN A 64 -0.76 -1.35 -0.86
C ASN A 64 -0.19 -0.10 -0.15
N ALA A 65 -1.00 0.95 0.00
CA ALA A 65 -0.59 2.16 0.70
C ALA A 65 -0.32 1.91 2.20
N TRP A 66 -1.17 1.08 2.83
CA TRP A 66 -0.99 0.66 4.22
C TRP A 66 0.27 -0.18 4.43
N ARG A 67 0.56 -1.13 3.52
CA ARG A 67 1.80 -1.93 3.55
C ARG A 67 3.02 -1.04 3.37
N ALA A 68 2.98 -0.11 2.41
CA ALA A 68 4.05 0.86 2.21
C ALA A 68 4.33 1.64 3.51
N LYS A 69 3.27 2.14 4.17
CA LYS A 69 3.39 2.82 5.47
C LYS A 69 3.92 1.92 6.58
N PHE A 70 3.48 0.66 6.66
CA PHE A 70 3.96 -0.32 7.64
C PHE A 70 5.48 -0.52 7.53
N PHE A 71 6.01 -0.59 6.31
CA PHE A 71 7.45 -0.73 6.05
C PHE A 71 8.22 0.59 6.09
N GLY A 72 7.56 1.72 6.37
CA GLY A 72 8.21 3.03 6.40
C GLY A 72 8.57 3.60 5.03
N LEU A 73 7.84 3.22 3.98
CA LEU A 73 7.99 3.75 2.63
C LEU A 73 7.23 5.08 2.45
N ASP A 74 7.63 5.85 1.45
CA ASP A 74 7.09 7.18 1.12
C ASP A 74 5.97 7.14 0.08
N GLY A 75 5.76 6.00 -0.60
CA GLY A 75 4.75 5.92 -1.65
C GLY A 75 4.58 4.56 -2.30
N ILE A 76 3.63 4.51 -3.22
CA ILE A 76 3.33 3.34 -4.06
C ILE A 76 3.32 3.76 -5.53
N GLY A 77 3.78 2.86 -6.39
CA GLY A 77 3.88 3.05 -7.83
C GLY A 77 3.16 1.94 -8.61
N PHE A 78 2.68 2.32 -9.79
CA PHE A 78 2.04 1.42 -10.76
C PHE A 78 2.75 1.60 -12.10
N TRP A 79 2.85 0.52 -12.88
CA TRP A 79 3.51 0.59 -14.19
C TRP A 79 2.66 1.35 -15.21
N THR A 80 1.33 1.26 -15.07
CA THR A 80 0.38 1.88 -16.00
C THR A 80 -0.85 2.39 -15.26
N HIS A 81 -1.25 3.61 -15.58
CA HIS A 81 -2.51 4.19 -15.14
C HIS A 81 -3.63 3.84 -16.12
N SER A 82 -3.39 4.01 -17.43
CA SER A 82 -4.42 3.90 -18.48
C SER A 82 -3.91 3.35 -19.82
N THR A 83 -2.65 2.91 -19.89
CA THR A 83 -2.02 2.48 -21.15
C THR A 83 -2.04 0.97 -21.28
N GLN A 84 -2.55 0.47 -22.41
CA GLN A 84 -2.57 -0.94 -22.79
C GLN A 84 -2.62 -1.10 -24.32
N PRO A 85 -2.06 -2.19 -24.88
CA PRO A 85 -1.91 -2.35 -26.33
C PRO A 85 -3.18 -2.86 -27.06
N PHE A 86 -4.29 -3.04 -26.34
CA PHE A 86 -5.55 -3.59 -26.85
C PHE A 86 -6.76 -2.77 -26.38
N ASN A 87 -7.92 -2.98 -26.99
CA ASN A 87 -9.16 -2.33 -26.54
C ASN A 87 -9.73 -3.08 -25.33
N PRO A 88 -9.71 -2.50 -24.12
CA PRO A 88 -10.13 -3.21 -22.91
C PRO A 88 -11.61 -3.61 -22.87
N TRP A 89 -12.45 -3.00 -23.69
CA TRP A 89 -13.89 -3.26 -23.72
C TRP A 89 -14.30 -4.46 -24.58
N PHE A 90 -13.45 -4.85 -25.53
CA PHE A 90 -13.78 -5.86 -26.54
C PHE A 90 -12.80 -7.03 -26.60
N THR A 91 -11.76 -7.04 -25.76
CA THR A 91 -10.86 -8.20 -25.67
C THR A 91 -11.61 -9.40 -25.08
N PRO A 92 -11.55 -10.59 -25.71
CA PRO A 92 -12.12 -11.80 -25.13
C PRO A 92 -11.61 -11.97 -23.70
N MET A 93 -12.56 -11.99 -22.76
CA MET A 93 -12.35 -12.17 -21.33
C MET A 93 -11.37 -13.33 -21.11
N ASN A 94 -10.17 -13.01 -20.57
CA ASN A 94 -9.24 -13.89 -19.84
C ASN A 94 -7.84 -13.26 -19.64
N LEU A 95 -7.61 -11.99 -20.01
CA LEU A 95 -6.39 -11.27 -19.57
C LEU A 95 -6.55 -10.84 -18.10
N ASN A 96 -6.29 -11.78 -17.21
CA ASN A 96 -6.21 -11.53 -15.76
C ASN A 96 -5.01 -10.63 -15.41
N ASP A 97 -3.98 -10.63 -16.28
CA ASP A 97 -2.78 -9.77 -16.23
C ASP A 97 -2.95 -8.41 -16.93
N GLU A 98 -4.15 -7.83 -16.86
CA GLU A 98 -4.41 -6.47 -17.32
C GLU A 98 -4.30 -5.49 -16.13
N TYR A 99 -3.42 -4.50 -16.24
CA TYR A 99 -2.99 -3.65 -15.12
C TYR A 99 -3.46 -2.20 -15.18
N ALA A 100 -4.15 -1.77 -16.24
CA ALA A 100 -4.68 -0.41 -16.29
C ALA A 100 -5.75 -0.22 -15.21
N LEU A 101 -5.61 0.87 -14.47
CA LEU A 101 -6.50 1.21 -13.37
C LEU A 101 -7.67 2.07 -13.86
N VAL A 102 -7.47 2.80 -14.96
CA VAL A 102 -8.46 3.68 -15.58
C VAL A 102 -8.61 3.33 -17.06
N TYR A 103 -9.86 3.20 -17.49
CA TYR A 103 -10.24 2.76 -18.82
C TYR A 103 -10.69 3.94 -19.71
N PRO A 104 -10.59 3.82 -21.04
CA PRO A 104 -11.04 4.86 -21.97
C PRO A 104 -12.57 4.91 -22.06
N GLY A 105 -13.17 6.09 -22.13
CA GLY A 105 -14.60 6.32 -22.36
C GLY A 105 -14.82 7.75 -22.87
N GLU A 106 -16.07 8.24 -22.89
CA GLU A 106 -16.33 9.67 -23.16
C GLU A 106 -15.56 10.58 -22.18
N ALA A 107 -15.38 10.10 -20.94
CA ALA A 107 -14.41 10.57 -19.97
C ALA A 107 -13.63 9.35 -19.41
N PRO A 108 -12.48 9.55 -18.72
CA PRO A 108 -11.76 8.46 -18.08
C PRO A 108 -12.67 7.68 -17.11
N VAL A 109 -12.74 6.36 -17.26
CA VAL A 109 -13.61 5.48 -16.45
C VAL A 109 -12.77 4.80 -15.37
N PRO A 110 -12.91 5.18 -14.08
CA PRO A 110 -12.15 4.55 -13.01
C PRO A 110 -12.62 3.11 -12.78
N SER A 111 -11.67 2.20 -12.54
CA SER A 111 -11.99 0.86 -12.06
C SER A 111 -12.22 0.84 -10.55
N VAL A 112 -12.89 -0.20 -10.06
CA VAL A 112 -12.97 -0.47 -8.61
C VAL A 112 -11.58 -0.58 -7.97
N ARG A 113 -10.59 -1.08 -8.71
CA ARG A 113 -9.19 -1.13 -8.27
C ARG A 113 -8.61 0.27 -8.07
N TRP A 114 -8.89 1.20 -8.99
CA TRP A 114 -8.44 2.59 -8.87
C TRP A 114 -9.10 3.30 -7.69
N GLU A 115 -10.41 3.14 -7.50
CA GLU A 115 -11.10 3.71 -6.35
C GLU A 115 -10.55 3.15 -5.03
N ALA A 116 -10.20 1.85 -4.98
CA ALA A 116 -9.52 1.27 -3.83
C ALA A 116 -8.12 1.87 -3.58
N VAL A 117 -7.34 2.15 -4.64
CA VAL A 117 -6.06 2.89 -4.51
C VAL A 117 -6.31 4.28 -3.93
N ARG A 118 -7.30 5.02 -4.45
CA ARG A 118 -7.65 6.36 -3.95
C ARG A 118 -8.01 6.33 -2.47
N ASP A 119 -8.86 5.40 -2.06
CA ASP A 119 -9.22 5.18 -0.66
C ASP A 119 -7.98 4.93 0.22
N GLY A 120 -7.04 4.10 -0.26
CA GLY A 120 -5.79 3.83 0.45
C GLY A 120 -4.90 5.07 0.60
N VAL A 121 -4.85 5.95 -0.41
CA VAL A 121 -4.13 7.23 -0.34
C VAL A 121 -4.80 8.18 0.65
N GLU A 122 -6.12 8.27 0.64
CA GLU A 122 -6.89 9.07 1.62
C GLU A 122 -6.69 8.57 3.06
N ASP A 123 -6.63 7.24 3.26
CA ASP A 123 -6.31 6.64 4.55
C ASP A 123 -4.92 7.10 5.05
N MET A 124 -3.92 7.15 4.15
CA MET A 124 -2.57 7.63 4.51
C MET A 124 -2.57 9.12 4.87
N ALA A 125 -3.37 9.94 4.18
CA ALA A 125 -3.52 11.35 4.52
C ALA A 125 -4.13 11.52 5.93
N ALA A 126 -5.17 10.74 6.27
CA ALA A 126 -5.77 10.75 7.59
C ALA A 126 -4.78 10.31 8.69
N LEU A 127 -4.00 9.26 8.43
CA LEU A 127 -2.93 8.82 9.34
C LEU A 127 -1.86 9.91 9.53
N ALA A 128 -1.45 10.59 8.46
CA ALA A 128 -0.45 11.65 8.53
C ALA A 128 -0.92 12.82 9.41
N LEU A 129 -2.19 13.21 9.30
CA LEU A 129 -2.79 14.24 10.17
C LEU A 129 -2.76 13.81 11.65
N LEU A 130 -3.20 12.59 11.97
CA LEU A 130 -3.15 12.07 13.33
C LEU A 130 -1.72 12.01 13.88
N GLN A 131 -0.76 11.58 13.06
CA GLN A 131 0.66 11.52 13.44
C GLN A 131 1.22 12.91 13.74
N GLN A 132 0.86 13.91 12.94
CA GLN A 132 1.25 15.31 13.19
C GLN A 132 0.69 15.82 14.52
N GLN A 133 -0.56 15.50 14.85
CA GLN A 133 -1.17 15.89 16.12
C GLN A 133 -0.52 15.17 17.31
N ILE A 134 -0.23 13.87 17.17
CA ILE A 134 0.55 13.10 18.16
C ILE A 134 1.89 13.80 18.44
N GLU A 135 2.59 14.25 17.40
CA GLU A 135 3.88 14.95 17.52
C GLU A 135 3.77 16.29 18.24
N ARG A 136 2.77 17.10 17.89
CA ARG A 136 2.50 18.39 18.55
C ARG A 136 2.18 18.23 20.04
N GLY A 137 1.42 17.19 20.40
CA GLY A 137 0.98 16.94 21.77
C GLY A 137 2.04 16.31 22.68
N ARG A 138 3.20 15.86 22.18
CA ARG A 138 4.18 15.08 22.98
C ARG A 138 4.65 15.76 24.27
N ASN A 139 4.67 17.09 24.29
CA ASN A 139 5.11 17.88 25.43
C ASN A 139 3.97 18.30 26.37
N THR A 140 2.72 17.94 26.04
CA THR A 140 1.52 18.33 26.77
C THR A 140 1.11 17.21 27.72
N SER A 141 1.39 17.38 29.02
CA SER A 141 1.12 16.37 30.05
C SER A 141 -0.35 15.94 30.11
N SER A 142 -1.30 16.82 29.82
CA SER A 142 -2.75 16.53 29.86
C SER A 142 -3.23 15.60 28.75
N GLN A 143 -2.50 15.50 27.63
CA GLN A 143 -2.88 14.66 26.48
C GLN A 143 -2.11 13.32 26.45
N ARG A 144 -1.26 13.04 27.45
CA ARG A 144 -0.35 11.88 27.44
C ARG A 144 -1.05 10.55 27.19
N ASP A 145 -2.18 10.29 27.84
CA ASP A 145 -2.90 9.02 27.69
C ASP A 145 -3.62 8.92 26.34
N LEU A 146 -4.15 10.04 25.85
CA LEU A 146 -4.77 10.13 24.53
C LEU A 146 -3.74 9.89 23.41
N ILE A 147 -2.54 10.46 23.54
CA ILE A 147 -1.42 10.23 22.62
C ILE A 147 -1.00 8.77 22.61
N LYS A 148 -0.85 8.14 23.78
CA LYS A 148 -0.54 6.70 23.86
C LYS A 148 -1.61 5.85 23.17
N ARG A 149 -2.89 6.16 23.42
CA ARG A 149 -4.01 5.48 22.75
C ARG A 149 -3.94 5.67 21.23
N ALA A 150 -3.64 6.88 20.76
CA ALA A 150 -3.56 7.16 19.33
C ALA A 150 -2.40 6.42 18.66
N GLN A 151 -1.23 6.38 19.29
CA GLN A 151 -0.08 5.59 18.83
C GLN A 151 -0.44 4.10 18.73
N GLU A 152 -1.14 3.57 19.73
CA GLU A 152 -1.56 2.17 19.74
C GLU A 152 -2.58 1.86 18.64
N VAL A 153 -3.57 2.73 18.41
CA VAL A 153 -4.54 2.57 17.31
C VAL A 153 -3.84 2.57 15.96
N VAL A 154 -2.88 3.48 15.73
CA VAL A 154 -2.09 3.51 14.50
C VAL A 154 -1.31 2.20 14.32
N ARG A 155 -0.65 1.72 15.38
CA ARG A 155 0.11 0.47 15.36
C ARG A 155 -0.77 -0.72 15.02
N ILE A 156 -1.92 -0.87 15.68
CA ILE A 156 -2.87 -1.95 15.44
C ILE A 156 -3.40 -1.87 14.01
N ALA A 157 -3.82 -0.70 13.54
CA ALA A 157 -4.35 -0.53 12.18
C ALA A 157 -3.34 -0.93 11.09
N LEU A 158 -2.06 -0.57 11.28
CA LEU A 158 -1.00 -0.95 10.35
C LEU A 158 -0.78 -2.47 10.32
N VAL A 159 -0.79 -3.13 11.49
CA VAL A 159 -0.65 -4.60 11.59
C VAL A 159 -1.86 -5.31 11.00
N ASP A 160 -3.07 -4.93 11.40
CA ASP A 160 -4.33 -5.54 10.95
C ASP A 160 -4.43 -5.53 9.40
N VAL A 161 -4.11 -4.40 8.76
CA VAL A 161 -4.16 -4.29 7.29
C VAL A 161 -2.99 -5.02 6.61
N MET A 162 -1.81 -5.07 7.25
CA MET A 162 -0.68 -5.85 6.75
C MET A 162 -1.05 -7.35 6.71
N GLU A 163 -1.56 -7.90 7.80
CA GLU A 163 -1.98 -9.32 7.87
C GLU A 163 -3.13 -9.63 6.89
N LEU A 164 -4.13 -8.74 6.79
CA LEU A 164 -5.24 -8.87 5.83
C LEU A 164 -4.77 -8.96 4.37
N SER A 165 -3.66 -8.31 4.05
CA SER A 165 -3.15 -8.22 2.67
C SER A 165 -2.14 -9.30 2.30
N ASP A 166 -1.59 -10.05 3.27
CA ASP A 166 -0.48 -10.97 3.02
C ASP A 166 -0.74 -11.99 1.91
N ALA A 167 -1.91 -12.64 1.90
CA ALA A 167 -2.25 -13.61 0.86
C ALA A 167 -2.18 -13.00 -0.55
N ALA A 168 -2.64 -11.75 -0.73
CA ALA A 168 -2.63 -11.09 -2.03
C ALA A 168 -1.20 -10.77 -2.53
N PHE A 169 -0.27 -10.50 -1.61
CA PHE A 169 1.12 -10.14 -1.95
C PHE A 169 2.08 -11.33 -1.96
N ILE A 170 1.79 -12.42 -1.24
CA ILE A 170 2.66 -13.59 -1.10
C ILE A 170 2.28 -14.69 -2.09
N GLU A 171 1.00 -15.05 -2.14
CA GLU A 171 0.57 -16.30 -2.80
C GLU A 171 0.46 -16.16 -4.32
N SER A 172 0.36 -14.93 -4.83
CA SER A 172 0.06 -14.59 -6.22
C SER A 172 0.99 -15.18 -7.30
N ARG A 173 2.19 -15.64 -6.93
CA ARG A 173 3.12 -16.35 -7.83
C ARG A 173 2.79 -17.82 -8.04
N ASP A 174 2.22 -18.50 -7.04
CA ASP A 174 1.92 -19.94 -7.11
C ASP A 174 0.61 -20.21 -7.88
N TYR A 175 -0.27 -19.19 -8.00
CA TYR A 175 -1.49 -19.25 -8.81
C TYR A 175 -1.23 -19.42 -10.31
N LEU A 176 -0.06 -19.02 -10.81
CA LEU A 176 0.35 -19.28 -12.19
C LEU A 176 0.44 -20.79 -12.50
N GLN A 177 0.55 -21.65 -11.48
CA GLN A 177 0.64 -23.11 -11.67
C GLN A 177 -0.68 -23.86 -11.46
N GLN A 178 -1.71 -23.27 -10.83
CA GLN A 178 -2.94 -23.99 -10.42
C GLN A 178 -4.25 -23.49 -11.05
N GLY A 179 -4.19 -22.58 -12.02
CA GLY A 179 -5.39 -21.97 -12.62
C GLY A 179 -5.97 -20.86 -11.73
N ASP A 180 -6.96 -20.14 -12.26
CA ASP A 180 -7.46 -18.91 -11.65
C ASP A 180 -8.23 -19.19 -10.36
N ARG A 181 -7.67 -18.77 -9.21
CA ARG A 181 -8.37 -18.76 -7.91
C ARG A 181 -8.51 -17.32 -7.42
N MET A 182 -9.74 -16.94 -7.09
CA MET A 182 -10.08 -15.61 -6.59
C MET A 182 -9.61 -15.45 -5.13
N ILE A 183 -8.74 -14.47 -4.86
CA ILE A 183 -8.46 -13.99 -3.50
C ILE A 183 -9.35 -12.77 -3.28
N TRP A 184 -10.56 -12.98 -2.77
CA TRP A 184 -11.53 -11.90 -2.58
C TRP A 184 -11.55 -11.37 -1.15
N HIS A 185 -12.09 -10.16 -0.96
CA HIS A 185 -12.36 -9.65 0.37
C HIS A 185 -13.66 -10.22 0.94
N SER A 186 -13.73 -10.26 2.27
CA SER A 186 -14.95 -10.58 3.02
C SER A 186 -15.67 -9.30 3.48
N PRO A 187 -16.95 -9.37 3.91
CA PRO A 187 -17.59 -8.25 4.59
C PRO A 187 -16.82 -7.75 5.83
N ALA A 188 -16.16 -8.66 6.56
CA ALA A 188 -15.34 -8.31 7.73
C ALA A 188 -14.13 -7.43 7.33
N ASP A 189 -13.60 -7.58 6.12
CA ASP A 189 -12.52 -6.74 5.62
C ASP A 189 -12.98 -5.28 5.43
N VAL A 190 -14.24 -5.10 4.99
CA VAL A 190 -14.85 -3.77 4.83
C VAL A 190 -15.03 -3.11 6.21
N GLU A 191 -15.58 -3.86 7.16
CA GLU A 191 -15.78 -3.41 8.55
C GLU A 191 -14.45 -3.07 9.22
N LEU A 192 -13.38 -3.82 8.94
CA LEU A 192 -12.04 -3.56 9.45
C LEU A 192 -11.55 -2.17 9.03
N TYR A 193 -11.63 -1.82 7.74
CA TYR A 193 -11.24 -0.48 7.26
C TYR A 193 -12.11 0.62 7.88
N GLN A 194 -13.43 0.41 7.95
CA GLN A 194 -14.35 1.38 8.55
C GLN A 194 -14.03 1.65 10.03
N ARG A 195 -13.80 0.59 10.80
CA ARG A 195 -13.43 0.66 12.22
C ARG A 195 -12.14 1.46 12.41
N HIS A 196 -11.09 1.20 11.63
CA HIS A 196 -9.84 1.95 11.73
C HIS A 196 -10.01 3.41 11.32
N ARG A 197 -10.68 3.71 10.20
CA ARG A 197 -10.94 5.10 9.78
C ARG A 197 -11.70 5.86 10.86
N GLN A 198 -12.74 5.25 11.45
CA GLN A 198 -13.52 5.87 12.51
C GLN A 198 -12.66 6.18 13.73
N ALA A 199 -11.86 5.21 14.20
CA ALA A 199 -10.98 5.40 15.35
C ALA A 199 -9.93 6.51 15.09
N ILE A 200 -9.31 6.52 13.91
CA ILE A 200 -8.35 7.55 13.49
C ILE A 200 -9.02 8.93 13.48
N ALA A 201 -10.21 9.05 12.88
CA ALA A 201 -10.94 10.32 12.80
C ALA A 201 -11.43 10.82 14.16
N GLU A 202 -11.83 9.93 15.07
CA GLU A 202 -12.21 10.29 16.44
C GLU A 202 -11.01 10.82 17.23
N LEU A 203 -9.88 10.09 17.22
CA LEU A 203 -8.66 10.51 17.90
C LEU A 203 -8.10 11.80 17.33
N SER A 204 -8.18 11.98 16.01
CA SER A 204 -7.70 13.21 15.36
C SER A 204 -8.48 14.43 15.84
N ARG A 205 -9.80 14.29 16.06
CA ARG A 205 -10.62 15.37 16.62
C ARG A 205 -10.33 15.63 18.09
N GLN A 206 -10.09 14.58 18.88
CA GLN A 206 -9.81 14.73 20.31
C GLN A 206 -8.44 15.39 20.57
N LEU A 207 -7.45 15.17 19.70
CA LEU A 207 -6.12 15.76 19.83
C LEU A 207 -6.01 17.19 19.25
N ASP A 208 -7.01 17.65 18.52
CA ASP A 208 -7.06 19.02 17.99
C ASP A 208 -7.52 20.06 19.04
N HIS A 209 -8.02 19.58 20.18
CA HIS A 209 -8.51 20.37 21.32
C HIS A 209 -7.60 20.23 22.55
#